data_AF-A0ABD1E8A7-F1
#
_entry.id   AF-A0ABD1E8A7-F1
#
_cell.length_a   1.000
_cell.length_b   1.000
_cell.length_c   1.000
_cell.angle_alpha   90.00
_cell.angle_beta   90.00
_cell.angle_gamma   90.00
#
_symmetry.space_group_name_H-M   'P 1'
#
loop_
_entity.id
_entity.type
_entity.pdbx_description
1 polymer ?
#
loop_
_entity_poly.entity_id
_entity_poly.type
_entity_poly.pdbx_seq_one_letter_code
_entity_poly.pdbx_strand_id
1 'polypeptide(L)' 'MPGKPLSAQAQQFVLNLYEYFEMEKRNGGPLEPLSSVQERVAAALKIGTKTIYRIRKSKENYPVLTSPAKHKLEIN' A
#
# COMPACT_ATOMS: atom_id res chain seq x y z
N MET A 1 -2.57 19.46 17.43
CA MET A 1 -2.76 18.16 18.11
C MET A 1 -1.67 17.23 17.64
N PRO A 2 -0.88 16.59 18.51
CA PRO A 2 0.01 15.53 18.05
C PRO A 2 -0.88 14.40 17.49
N GLY A 3 -0.75 14.11 16.20
CA GLY A 3 -1.48 13.01 15.57
C GLY A 3 -1.10 11.67 16.23
N LYS A 4 -1.99 10.67 16.16
CA LYS A 4 -1.62 9.32 16.61
C LYS A 4 -0.41 8.83 15.80
N PRO A 5 0.63 8.29 16.45
CA PRO A 5 1.77 7.73 15.73
C PRO A 5 1.31 6.59 14.82
N LEU A 6 1.91 6.51 13.64
CA LEU A 6 1.69 5.40 12.72
C LEU A 6 2.16 4.09 13.35
N SER A 7 1.52 2.98 13.00
CA SER A 7 2.04 1.66 13.37
C SER A 7 3.41 1.43 12.72
N ALA A 8 4.24 0.57 13.34
CA ALA A 8 5.56 0.24 12.80
C ALA A 8 5.49 -0.24 11.33
N GLN A 9 4.45 -1.01 10.98
CA GLN A 9 4.24 -1.47 9.60
C GLN A 9 3.94 -0.31 8.64
N ALA A 10 3.12 0.66 9.06
CA ALA A 10 2.85 1.85 8.25
C ALA A 10 4.10 2.72 8.09
N GLN A 11 4.92 2.84 9.14
CA GLN A 11 6.22 3.52 9.04
C GLN A 11 7.15 2.81 8.05
N GLN A 12 7.22 1.47 8.07
CA GLN A 12 8.01 0.71 7.11
C GLN A 12 7.54 0.90 5.66
N PHE A 13 6.22 0.99 5.43
CA PHE A 13 5.70 1.31 4.10
C PHE A 13 6.12 2.70 3.62
N VAL A 14 6.13 3.70 4.51
CA VAL A 14 6.64 5.04 4.17
C VAL A 14 8.13 4.98 3.80
N LEU A 15 8.95 4.26 4.56
CA LEU A 15 10.38 4.08 4.25
C LEU A 15 10.59 3.40 2.90
N ASN A 16 9.86 2.31 2.61
CA ASN A 16 9.98 1.61 1.33
C ASN A 16 9.60 2.51 0.14
N LEU A 17 8.54 3.31 0.26
CA LEU A 17 8.15 4.29 -0.77
C LEU A 17 9.25 5.34 -0.99
N TYR A 18 9.81 5.86 0.10
CA TYR A 18 10.86 6.87 0.03
C TYR A 18 12.09 6.32 -0.72
N GLU A 19 12.55 5.12 -0.36
CA GLU A 19 13.64 4.42 -1.04
C GLU A 19 13.35 4.22 -2.53
N TYR A 20 12.14 3.77 -2.88
CA TYR A 20 11.76 3.52 -4.26
C TYR A 20 11.78 4.80 -5.10
N PHE A 21 11.30 5.93 -4.57
CA PHE A 21 11.33 7.20 -5.30
C PHE A 21 12.71 7.84 -5.37
N GLU A 22 13.57 7.64 -4.37
CA GLU A 22 14.99 8.00 -4.49
C GLU A 22 15.70 7.16 -5.56
N MET A 23 15.28 5.90 -5.76
CA MET A 23 15.75 5.10 -6.89
C MET A 23 15.22 5.63 -8.23
N GLU A 24 13.93 5.96 -8.36
CA GLU A 24 13.37 6.56 -9.58
C GLU A 24 14.09 7.87 -9.95
N LYS A 25 14.35 8.72 -8.95
CA LYS A 25 15.10 9.97 -9.11
C LYS A 25 16.51 9.71 -9.64
N ARG A 26 17.24 8.74 -9.07
CA ARG A 26 18.58 8.34 -9.56
C ARG A 26 18.54 7.70 -10.94
N ASN A 27 17.45 7.02 -11.29
CA ASN A 27 17.25 6.38 -12.59
C ASN A 27 16.82 7.37 -13.68
N GLY A 28 16.49 8.63 -13.34
CA GLY A 28 16.00 9.63 -14.28
C GLY A 28 14.58 9.35 -14.78
N GLY A 29 13.82 8.53 -14.06
CA GLY A 29 12.47 8.14 -14.46
C GLY A 29 11.95 6.91 -13.72
N PRO A 30 10.72 6.48 -14.03
CA PRO A 30 10.09 5.35 -13.37
C PRO A 30 10.91 4.08 -13.48
N LEU A 31 11.05 3.32 -12.38
CA LEU A 31 11.67 1.99 -12.40
C LEU A 31 10.81 0.96 -13.11
N GLU A 32 9.49 1.16 -13.04
CA GLU A 32 8.46 0.37 -13.68
C GLU A 32 7.55 1.30 -14.50
N PRO A 33 6.98 0.86 -15.64
CA PRO A 33 6.15 1.71 -16.49
C PRO A 33 4.95 2.32 -15.75
N LEU A 34 4.62 3.58 -16.03
CA LEU A 34 3.47 4.26 -15.41
C LEU A 34 2.14 3.51 -15.63
N SER A 35 2.03 2.75 -16.73
CA SER A 35 0.88 1.88 -17.03
C SER A 35 0.72 0.71 -16.06
N SER A 36 1.81 0.24 -15.45
CA SER A 36 1.85 -0.95 -14.59
C SER A 36 1.68 -0.55 -13.11
N VAL A 37 0.57 0.13 -12.79
CA VAL A 37 0.33 0.74 -11.48
C VAL A 37 0.38 -0.29 -10.34
N GLN A 38 -0.16 -1.50 -10.56
CA GLN A 38 -0.20 -2.53 -9.53
C GLN A 38 1.20 -3.08 -9.21
N GLU A 39 2.02 -3.28 -10.24
CA GLU A 39 3.40 -3.73 -10.16
C GLU A 39 4.28 -2.66 -9.50
N ARG A 40 4.06 -1.39 -9.85
CA ARG A 40 4.71 -0.23 -9.21
C ARG A 40 4.46 -0.19 -7.72
N VAL A 41 3.19 -0.31 -7.31
CA VAL A 41 2.84 -0.32 -5.88
C VAL A 41 3.42 -1.54 -5.18
N ALA A 42 3.45 -2.70 -5.84
CA ALA A 42 4.04 -3.93 -5.29
C ALA A 42 5.55 -3.77 -5.03
N ALA A 43 6.27 -3.24 -6.02
CA ALA A 43 7.69 -2.97 -5.92
C ALA A 43 7.99 -1.90 -4.85
N ALA A 44 7.26 -0.78 -4.87
CA ALA A 44 7.50 0.34 -3.97
C ALA A 44 7.17 0.04 -2.51
N LEU A 45 6.14 -0.80 -2.25
CA LEU A 45 5.78 -1.19 -0.88
C LEU A 45 6.42 -2.49 -0.42
N LYS A 46 7.09 -3.23 -1.33
CA LYS A 46 7.64 -4.58 -1.10
C LYS A 46 6.56 -5.57 -0.65
N ILE A 47 5.40 -5.56 -1.32
CA ILE A 47 4.25 -6.45 -1.05
C ILE A 47 3.75 -7.13 -2.31
N GLY A 48 3.05 -8.26 -2.17
CA GLY A 48 2.52 -9.01 -3.31
C GLY A 48 1.39 -8.28 -4.05
N THR A 49 1.36 -8.41 -5.38
CA THR A 49 0.31 -7.85 -6.24
C THR A 49 -1.09 -8.35 -5.86
N LYS A 50 -1.23 -9.60 -5.39
CA LYS A 50 -2.50 -10.15 -4.87
C LYS A 50 -3.02 -9.38 -3.64
N THR A 51 -2.13 -8.92 -2.77
CA THR A 51 -2.50 -8.12 -1.59
C THR A 51 -3.06 -6.77 -2.03
N ILE A 52 -2.42 -6.12 -2.99
CA ILE A 52 -2.89 -4.84 -3.57
C ILE A 52 -4.25 -5.02 -4.24
N TYR A 53 -4.41 -6.09 -5.04
CA TYR A 53 -5.69 -6.42 -5.66
C TYR A 53 -6.81 -6.56 -4.62
N ARG A 54 -6.56 -7.32 -3.54
CA ARG A 54 -7.54 -7.50 -2.46
C ARG A 54 -7.88 -6.20 -1.75
N ILE A 55 -6.89 -5.36 -1.45
CA ILE A 55 -7.11 -4.04 -0.82
C ILE A 55 -7.93 -3.14 -1.74
N ARG A 56 -7.58 -3.08 -3.03
CA ARG A 56 -8.30 -2.28 -4.03
C ARG A 56 -9.75 -2.73 -4.19
N LYS A 57 -9.99 -4.04 -4.31
CA LYS A 57 -11.33 -4.62 -4.38
C LYS A 57 -12.12 -4.40 -3.09
N SER A 58 -11.45 -4.46 -1.93
CA SER A 58 -12.09 -4.17 -0.64
C SER A 58 -12.60 -2.73 -0.58
N LYS A 59 -11.83 -1.75 -1.13
CA LYS A 59 -12.24 -0.34 -1.19
C LYS A 59 -13.56 -0.12 -1.94
N GLU A 60 -13.84 -0.90 -2.98
CA GLU A 60 -15.11 -0.81 -3.73
C GLU A 60 -16.32 -1.16 -2.85
N ASN A 61 -16.13 -2.08 -1.89
CA ASN A 61 -17.17 -2.50 -0.95
C ASN A 61 -17.14 -1.69 0.37
N TYR A 62 -15.98 -1.14 0.74
CA TYR A 62 -15.72 -0.45 2.00
C TYR A 62 -14.89 0.81 1.74
N PRO A 63 -15.53 1.98 1.50
CA PRO A 63 -14.83 3.21 1.14
C PRO A 63 -13.94 3.76 2.26
N VAL A 64 -14.17 3.31 3.50
CA VAL A 64 -13.30 3.56 4.65
C VAL A 64 -12.62 2.24 5.00
N LEU A 65 -11.28 2.21 4.96
CA LEU A 65 -10.52 1.05 5.42
C LEU A 65 -10.74 0.90 6.93
N THR A 66 -11.66 0.02 7.32
CA THR A 66 -11.87 -0.35 8.71
C THR A 66 -10.73 -1.25 9.18
N SER A 67 -10.34 -1.12 10.45
CA SER A 67 -9.33 -2.00 11.07
C SER A 67 -9.59 -3.48 10.72
N PRO A 68 -8.55 -4.29 10.40
CA PRO A 68 -8.68 -5.70 10.02
C PRO A 68 -9.49 -6.56 11.00
N ALA A 69 -9.64 -6.12 12.25
CA ALA A 69 -10.29 -6.85 13.33
C ALA A 69 -11.83 -6.97 13.21
N LYS A 70 -12.50 -6.25 12.30
CA LYS A 70 -13.99 -6.21 12.27
C LYS A 70 -14.66 -7.21 11.32
N HIS A 71 -13.91 -8.06 10.62
CA HIS A 71 -14.50 -9.01 9.66
C HIS A 71 -14.88 -10.40 10.23
N LYS A 72 -14.76 -10.63 11.54
CA LYS A 72 -15.49 -11.73 12.20
C LYS A 72 -16.82 -11.17 12.69
N LEU A 73 -17.88 -11.28 11.91
CA LEU A 73 -19.26 -11.38 12.40
C LEU A 73 -20.17 -11.81 11.25
N GLU A 74 -20.88 -12.91 11.51
CA GLU A 74 -22.11 -13.37 10.86
C GLU A 74 -21.98 -13.97 9.45
N ILE A 75 -21.51 -15.20 9.40
CA ILE A 75 -22.17 -16.21 8.56
C ILE A 75 -22.98 -17.07 9.54
N ASN A 76 -24.28 -16.84 9.56
CA ASN A 76 -25.26 -17.79 10.11
C ASN A 76 -25.32 -19.03 9.22
#